data_AF-A0A9X3IZ73-F1
#
_entry.id   AF-A0A9X3IZ73-F1
#
_cell.length_a   1.000
_cell.length_b   1.000
_cell.length_c   1.000
_cell.angle_alpha   90.00
_cell.angle_beta   90.00
_cell.angle_gamma   90.00
#
_symmetry.space_group_name_H-M   'P 1'
#
loop_
_entity.id
_entity.type
_entity.pdbx_description
1 polymer ?
#
loop_
_entity_poly.entity_id
_entity_poly.type
_entity_poly.pdbx_seq_one_letter_code
_entity_poly.pdbx_strand_id
1 'polypeptide(L)'
;MNATKLFATVLLAPALVLLGCDAYSDGGAASELEPTARSTALAAIVDRYAACCSDCLAEPTSATNKETCKLNCEAVAVTAGEQLPGGPADPRFTSRLHDLGGCIHACHEDRRLSPTDRATCELTCEGATEVTVTAPAPTAPPAPVALP
;
A
#
# COMPACT_ATOMS: atom_id res chain seq x y z
N MET A 1 56.55 21.53 26.27
CA MET A 1 55.53 21.04 27.23
C MET A 1 54.76 19.95 26.49
N ASN A 2 55.22 18.69 26.54
CA ASN A 2 54.72 17.60 27.42
C ASN A 2 53.22 17.33 27.19
N ALA A 3 52.71 16.14 26.89
CA ALA A 3 53.27 14.80 27.03
C ALA A 3 52.48 13.77 26.20
N THR A 4 53.23 12.82 25.64
CA THR A 4 52.75 11.54 25.09
C THR A 4 52.77 10.49 26.22
N LYS A 5 51.65 9.81 26.49
CA LYS A 5 51.49 8.55 27.27
C LYS A 5 50.20 7.90 26.75
N LEU A 6 50.16 6.85 25.93
CA LEU A 6 50.74 5.50 25.98
C LEU A 6 50.35 4.67 27.23
N PHE A 7 49.63 3.58 26.91
CA PHE A 7 49.48 2.28 27.59
C PHE A 7 48.41 2.06 28.68
N ALA A 8 47.40 1.28 28.26
CA ALA A 8 47.03 -0.05 28.78
C ALA A 8 46.46 -0.19 30.20
N THR A 9 45.27 -0.81 30.30
CA THR A 9 44.89 -1.97 31.16
C THR A 9 43.38 -2.21 30.89
N VAL A 10 42.96 -3.11 29.99
CA VAL A 10 42.84 -4.58 30.15
C VAL A 10 41.56 -4.99 30.91
N LEU A 11 40.79 -5.88 30.25
CA LEU A 11 39.72 -6.78 30.72
C LEU A 11 38.28 -6.26 30.79
N LEU A 12 37.49 -6.62 29.77
CA LEU A 12 36.32 -7.48 29.99
C LEU A 12 35.90 -8.12 28.65
N ALA A 13 36.46 -9.30 28.38
CA ALA A 13 35.80 -10.30 27.56
C ALA A 13 34.90 -11.13 28.48
N PRO A 14 33.69 -11.47 28.02
CA PRO A 14 33.46 -12.87 27.66
C PRO A 14 32.93 -12.91 26.23
N ALA A 15 33.64 -13.58 25.32
CA ALA A 15 33.37 -15.00 25.07
C ALA A 15 31.90 -15.24 24.68
N LEU A 16 31.53 -14.81 23.47
CA LEU A 16 30.41 -15.35 22.70
C LEU A 16 30.81 -15.41 21.22
N VAL A 17 31.93 -16.10 20.97
CA VAL A 17 32.16 -16.77 19.70
C VAL A 17 31.56 -18.15 19.87
N LEU A 18 30.43 -18.42 19.23
CA LEU A 18 30.13 -19.72 18.64
C LEU A 18 28.94 -19.56 17.68
N LEU A 19 29.18 -20.02 16.44
CA LEU A 19 28.23 -20.36 15.39
C LEU A 19 27.81 -19.23 14.43
N GLY A 20 28.74 -18.92 13.52
CA GLY A 20 28.56 -19.18 12.09
C GLY A 20 27.53 -18.34 11.33
N CYS A 21 28.03 -17.41 10.52
CA CYS A 21 27.48 -17.03 9.21
C CYS A 21 28.59 -16.33 8.41
N ASP A 22 29.58 -17.09 7.94
CA ASP A 22 30.35 -16.68 6.75
C ASP A 22 29.47 -16.97 5.53
N ALA A 23 28.80 -15.92 5.03
CA ALA A 23 28.36 -15.85 3.66
C ALA A 23 28.69 -14.45 3.13
N TYR A 24 29.85 -14.39 2.50
CA TYR A 24 30.19 -13.43 1.47
C TYR A 24 29.07 -13.35 0.42
N SER A 25 28.48 -12.17 0.22
CA SER A 25 28.00 -11.70 -1.10
C SER A 25 27.72 -10.20 -1.07
N ASP A 26 28.66 -9.46 -1.66
CA ASP A 26 28.52 -8.28 -2.51
C ASP A 26 27.15 -7.57 -2.60
N GLY A 27 27.16 -6.28 -2.28
CA GLY A 27 26.51 -5.23 -3.08
C GLY A 27 25.00 -5.33 -3.33
N GLY A 28 24.22 -4.67 -2.48
CA GLY A 28 22.85 -4.25 -2.83
C GLY A 28 21.83 -4.52 -1.74
N ALA A 29 21.94 -3.86 -0.60
CA ALA A 29 20.83 -3.77 0.35
C ALA A 29 19.74 -2.84 -0.20
N ALA A 30 19.03 -3.29 -1.24
CA ALA A 30 17.60 -3.01 -1.30
C ALA A 30 17.00 -3.87 -0.19
N SER A 31 16.84 -3.29 1.00
CA SER A 31 16.14 -3.92 2.11
C SER A 31 14.76 -4.33 1.61
N GLU A 32 14.60 -5.61 1.29
CA GLU A 32 13.32 -6.18 0.97
C GLU A 32 12.49 -6.06 2.24
N LEU A 33 11.58 -5.08 2.27
CA LEU A 33 10.62 -4.95 3.37
C LEU A 33 9.95 -6.31 3.54
N GLU A 34 9.98 -6.83 4.77
CA GLU A 34 9.24 -8.04 5.17
C GLU A 34 7.81 -7.97 4.59
N PRO A 35 7.23 -9.09 4.11
CA PRO A 35 5.93 -9.10 3.42
C PRO A 35 4.83 -8.32 4.16
N THR A 36 4.84 -8.39 5.49
CA THR A 36 3.93 -7.66 6.39
C THR A 36 4.15 -6.15 6.37
N ALA A 37 5.40 -5.69 6.31
CA ALA A 37 5.70 -4.26 6.25
C ALA A 37 5.30 -3.66 4.88
N ARG A 38 5.47 -4.44 3.80
CA ARG A 38 4.99 -4.06 2.46
C ARG A 38 3.46 -3.99 2.40
N SER A 39 2.75 -4.95 3.00
CA SER A 39 1.28 -4.93 3.03
C SER A 39 0.74 -3.74 3.84
N THR A 40 1.34 -3.44 5.00
CA THR A 40 0.93 -2.29 5.82
C THR A 40 1.17 -0.97 5.13
N ALA A 41 2.31 -0.83 4.43
CA ALA A 41 2.63 0.41 3.72
C ALA A 41 1.69 0.63 2.51
N LEU A 42 1.29 -0.44 1.83
CA LEU A 42 0.30 -0.37 0.76
C LEU A 42 -1.09 0.04 1.27
N ALA A 43 -1.54 -0.57 2.37
CA ALA A 43 -2.81 -0.21 3.00
C ALA A 43 -2.83 1.29 3.35
N ALA A 44 -1.76 1.82 3.94
CA ALA A 44 -1.66 3.24 4.27
C ALA A 44 -1.72 4.18 3.05
N ILE A 45 -1.20 3.75 1.89
CA ILE A 45 -1.33 4.52 0.64
C ILE A 45 -2.76 4.48 0.12
N VAL A 46 -3.40 3.31 0.16
CA VAL A 46 -4.79 3.10 -0.23
C VAL A 46 -5.74 3.95 0.62
N ASP A 47 -5.58 3.94 1.94
CA ASP A 47 -6.35 4.78 2.88
C ASP A 47 -6.20 6.27 2.56
N ARG A 48 -4.95 6.71 2.31
CA ARG A 48 -4.67 8.12 1.98
C ARG A 48 -5.24 8.52 0.62
N TYR A 49 -5.25 7.61 -0.35
CA TYR A 49 -5.88 7.83 -1.63
C TYR A 49 -7.40 7.95 -1.50
N ALA A 50 -8.02 7.04 -0.73
CA ALA A 50 -9.46 7.05 -0.50
C ALA A 50 -9.92 8.36 0.18
N ALA A 51 -9.23 8.77 1.25
CA ALA A 51 -9.49 10.05 1.91
C ALA A 51 -9.38 11.26 0.97
N CYS A 52 -8.35 11.28 0.12
CA CYS A 52 -8.17 12.34 -0.89
C CYS A 52 -9.36 12.41 -1.87
N CYS A 53 -9.82 11.25 -2.36
CA CYS A 53 -10.98 11.20 -3.25
C CYS A 53 -12.27 11.62 -2.54
N SER A 54 -12.52 11.16 -1.32
CA SER A 54 -13.73 11.48 -0.55
C SER A 54 -13.84 12.97 -0.25
N ASP A 55 -12.76 13.60 0.24
CA ASP A 55 -12.73 15.04 0.52
C ASP A 55 -12.99 15.85 -0.75
N CYS A 56 -12.38 15.43 -1.85
CA CYS A 56 -12.48 16.18 -3.09
C CYS A 56 -13.85 16.08 -3.76
N LEU A 57 -14.50 14.92 -3.65
CA LEU A 57 -15.81 14.69 -4.25
C LEU A 57 -16.96 15.27 -3.43
N ALA A 58 -16.72 15.52 -2.14
CA ALA A 58 -17.62 16.23 -1.23
C ALA A 58 -17.75 17.73 -1.55
N GLU A 59 -16.71 18.35 -2.11
CA GLU A 59 -16.74 19.76 -2.51
C GLU A 59 -17.66 20.00 -3.73
N PRO A 60 -18.44 21.12 -3.76
CA PRO A 60 -19.29 21.48 -4.88
C PRO A 60 -18.45 22.02 -6.06
N THR A 61 -17.69 21.14 -6.70
CA THR A 61 -16.85 21.45 -7.86
C THR A 61 -17.45 20.93 -9.17
N SER A 62 -17.01 21.47 -10.30
CA SER A 62 -17.42 20.98 -11.62
C SER A 62 -16.93 19.55 -11.88
N ALA A 63 -17.60 18.80 -12.77
CA ALA A 63 -17.15 17.45 -13.14
C ALA A 63 -15.69 17.41 -13.62
N THR A 64 -15.24 18.43 -14.37
CA THR A 64 -13.84 18.58 -14.79
C THR A 64 -12.88 18.74 -13.62
N ASN A 65 -13.29 19.47 -12.57
CA ASN A 65 -12.50 19.59 -11.35
C ASN A 65 -12.45 18.27 -10.58
N LYS A 66 -13.53 17.49 -10.58
CA LYS A 66 -13.59 16.17 -9.93
C LYS A 66 -12.64 15.16 -10.60
N GLU A 67 -12.63 15.10 -11.93
CA GLU A 67 -11.69 14.24 -12.67
C GLU A 67 -10.23 14.68 -12.48
N THR A 68 -9.97 15.99 -12.56
CA THR A 68 -8.63 16.53 -12.28
C THR A 68 -8.19 16.19 -10.86
N CYS A 69 -9.11 16.21 -9.91
CA CYS A 69 -8.82 15.87 -8.54
C CYS A 69 -8.50 14.40 -8.34
N LYS A 70 -9.27 13.49 -8.96
CA LYS A 70 -8.97 12.06 -8.97
C LYS A 70 -7.54 11.81 -9.47
N LEU A 71 -7.16 12.45 -10.58
CA LEU A 71 -5.80 12.35 -11.13
C LEU A 71 -4.74 12.88 -10.17
N ASN A 72 -5.00 13.97 -9.44
CA ASN A 72 -4.08 14.49 -8.43
C ASN A 72 -3.92 13.54 -7.24
N CYS A 73 -5.02 12.96 -6.73
CA CYS A 73 -4.97 11.95 -5.69
C CYS A 73 -4.16 10.72 -6.15
N GLU A 74 -4.32 10.31 -7.40
CA GLU A 74 -3.60 9.18 -7.99
C GLU A 74 -2.10 9.50 -8.08
N ALA A 75 -1.72 10.69 -8.54
CA ALA A 75 -0.33 11.13 -8.60
C ALA A 75 0.35 11.13 -7.22
N VAL A 76 -0.36 11.57 -6.17
CA VAL A 76 0.15 11.53 -4.79
C VAL A 76 0.35 10.08 -4.32
N ALA A 77 -0.61 9.21 -4.59
CA ALA A 77 -0.52 7.80 -4.23
C ALA A 77 0.62 7.08 -4.99
N VAL A 78 0.79 7.35 -6.28
CA VAL A 78 1.90 6.85 -7.10
C VAL A 78 3.25 7.31 -6.54
N THR A 79 3.39 8.59 -6.22
CA THR A 79 4.62 9.15 -5.61
C THR A 79 4.92 8.50 -4.26
N ALA A 80 3.90 8.24 -3.43
CA ALA A 80 4.08 7.51 -2.18
C ALA A 80 4.48 6.04 -2.43
N GLY A 81 3.94 5.42 -3.48
CA GLY A 81 4.27 4.07 -3.92
C GLY A 81 5.71 3.93 -4.39
N GLU A 82 6.33 4.97 -4.97
CA GLU A 82 7.74 4.94 -5.41
C GLU A 82 8.72 4.64 -4.26
N GLN A 83 8.31 4.92 -3.02
CA GLN A 83 9.10 4.61 -1.82
C GLN A 83 8.98 3.16 -1.38
N LEU A 84 8.08 2.37 -1.98
CA LEU A 84 7.88 0.96 -1.68
C LEU A 84 8.70 0.07 -2.62
N PRO A 85 9.32 -1.01 -2.12
CA PRO A 85 9.99 -1.99 -2.96
C PRO A 85 8.96 -2.73 -3.81
N GLY A 86 9.04 -2.54 -5.13
CA GLY A 86 8.05 -2.97 -6.12
C GLY A 86 7.18 -1.81 -6.64
N GLY A 87 6.92 -0.82 -5.79
CA GLY A 87 6.31 0.49 -6.07
C GLY A 87 5.27 0.57 -7.20
N PRO A 88 5.21 1.69 -7.95
CA PRO A 88 4.31 1.82 -9.10
C PRO A 88 4.77 1.01 -10.32
N ALA A 89 5.96 0.39 -10.25
CA ALA A 89 6.40 -0.58 -11.24
C ALA A 89 5.60 -1.89 -11.18
N ASP A 90 4.91 -2.18 -10.06
CA ASP A 90 3.92 -3.25 -9.99
C ASP A 90 2.62 -2.81 -10.67
N PRO A 91 2.21 -3.42 -11.81
CA PRO A 91 0.96 -3.07 -12.48
C PRO A 91 -0.28 -3.34 -11.61
N ARG A 92 -0.17 -4.19 -10.57
CA ARG A 92 -1.25 -4.42 -9.61
C ARG A 92 -1.45 -3.23 -8.67
N PHE A 93 -0.42 -2.42 -8.44
CA PHE A 93 -0.51 -1.22 -7.61
C PHE A 93 -1.34 -0.15 -8.33
N THR A 94 -0.96 0.19 -9.56
CA THR A 94 -1.64 1.21 -10.36
C THR A 94 -3.07 0.81 -10.72
N SER A 95 -3.31 -0.45 -11.08
CA SER A 95 -4.67 -0.96 -11.31
C SER A 95 -5.56 -0.81 -10.08
N ARG A 96 -5.05 -1.12 -8.88
CA ARG A 96 -5.84 -1.01 -7.64
C ARG A 96 -6.21 0.43 -7.30
N LEU A 97 -5.29 1.38 -7.47
CA LEU A 97 -5.60 2.80 -7.26
C LEU A 97 -6.66 3.30 -8.25
N HIS A 98 -6.52 2.94 -9.53
CA HIS A 98 -7.48 3.29 -10.56
C HIS A 98 -8.89 2.75 -10.24
N ASP A 99 -8.98 1.47 -9.87
CA ASP A 99 -10.26 0.80 -9.57
C ASP A 99 -10.91 1.37 -8.29
N LEU A 100 -10.11 1.62 -7.24
CA LEU A 100 -10.57 2.26 -6.01
C LEU A 100 -11.14 3.64 -6.29
N GLY A 101 -10.44 4.44 -7.09
CA GLY A 101 -10.87 5.81 -7.43
C GLY A 101 -12.16 5.82 -8.22
N GLY A 102 -12.30 4.89 -9.17
CA GLY A 102 -13.55 4.69 -9.90
C GLY A 102 -14.71 4.29 -8.97
N CYS A 103 -14.46 3.40 -8.02
CA CYS A 103 -15.47 2.94 -7.06
C CYS A 103 -15.95 4.08 -6.14
N ILE A 104 -15.03 4.82 -5.51
CA ILE A 104 -15.36 5.96 -4.65
C ILE A 104 -16.10 7.03 -5.45
N HIS A 105 -15.65 7.32 -6.68
CA HIS A 105 -16.34 8.25 -7.56
C HIS A 105 -17.80 7.86 -7.80
N ALA A 106 -18.05 6.59 -8.12
CA ALA A 106 -19.41 6.08 -8.30
C ALA A 106 -20.28 6.21 -7.03
N CYS A 107 -19.72 5.96 -5.84
CA CYS A 107 -20.41 6.20 -4.57
C CYS A 107 -20.83 7.67 -4.42
N HIS A 108 -20.03 8.61 -4.90
CA HIS A 108 -20.31 10.04 -4.80
C HIS A 108 -21.26 10.56 -5.89
N GLU A 109 -21.23 9.98 -7.09
CA GLU A 109 -22.14 10.31 -8.18
C GLU A 109 -23.57 9.81 -7.92
N ASP A 110 -23.75 8.71 -7.17
CA ASP A 110 -25.07 8.21 -6.82
C ASP A 110 -25.76 9.15 -5.82
N ARG A 111 -26.70 9.94 -6.35
CA ARG A 111 -27.54 10.86 -5.58
C ARG A 111 -28.59 10.16 -4.72
N ARG A 112 -28.78 8.85 -4.88
CA ARG A 112 -29.71 8.05 -4.09
C ARG A 112 -29.12 7.62 -2.75
N LEU A 113 -27.80 7.62 -2.62
CA LEU A 113 -27.11 7.25 -1.38
C LEU A 113 -27.20 8.39 -0.36
N SER A 114 -27.63 8.06 0.85
CA SER A 114 -27.49 8.96 1.99
C SER A 114 -26.01 9.17 2.34
N PRO A 115 -25.65 10.20 3.12
CA PRO A 115 -24.27 10.38 3.57
C PRO A 115 -23.70 9.15 4.29
N THR A 116 -24.53 8.44 5.07
CA THR A 116 -24.14 7.21 5.77
C THR A 116 -23.94 6.04 4.82
N ASP A 117 -24.83 5.87 3.84
CA ASP A 117 -24.69 4.80 2.84
C ASP A 117 -23.49 5.03 1.93
N ARG A 118 -23.17 6.29 1.64
CA ARG A 118 -22.00 6.69 0.87
C ARG A 118 -20.70 6.36 1.60
N ALA A 119 -20.59 6.70 2.88
CA ALA A 119 -19.45 6.28 3.70
C ALA A 119 -19.32 4.74 3.76
N THR A 120 -20.45 4.02 3.82
CA THR A 120 -20.46 2.56 3.77
C THR A 120 -20.00 2.02 2.40
N CYS A 121 -20.39 2.68 1.32
CA CYS A 121 -19.95 2.38 -0.05
C CYS A 121 -18.43 2.54 -0.20
N GLU A 122 -17.86 3.64 0.31
CA GLU A 122 -16.41 3.88 0.32
C GLU A 122 -15.63 2.78 1.06
N LEU A 123 -16.07 2.43 2.27
CA LEU A 123 -15.45 1.34 3.05
C LEU A 123 -15.52 -0.01 2.30
N THR A 124 -16.59 -0.23 1.53
CA THR A 124 -16.72 -1.43 0.70
C THR A 124 -15.74 -1.40 -0.48
N CYS A 125 -15.50 -0.24 -1.09
CA CYS A 125 -14.51 -0.06 -2.15
C CYS A 125 -13.09 -0.38 -1.64
N GLU A 126 -12.73 0.12 -0.47
CA GLU A 126 -11.45 -0.16 0.18
C GLU A 126 -11.28 -1.67 0.42
N GLY A 127 -12.24 -2.31 1.09
CA GLY A 127 -12.19 -3.75 1.39
C GLY A 127 -12.17 -4.65 0.14
N ALA A 128 -12.85 -4.25 -0.94
CA ALA A 128 -12.81 -5.00 -2.20
C ALA A 128 -11.42 -4.99 -2.86
N THR A 129 -10.67 -3.90 -2.70
CA THR A 129 -9.31 -3.80 -3.25
C THR A 129 -8.26 -4.58 -2.46
N GLU A 130 -8.51 -4.83 -1.17
CA GLU A 130 -7.65 -5.68 -0.32
C GLU A 130 -7.79 -7.18 -0.61
N VAL A 131 -9.01 -7.66 -0.88
CA VAL A 131 -9.30 -9.09 -1.11
C VAL A 131 -8.66 -9.62 -2.40
N THR A 132 -8.47 -8.78 -3.41
CA THR A 132 -7.84 -9.14 -4.69
C THR A 132 -6.37 -9.58 -4.53
N VAL A 133 -5.74 -9.32 -3.38
CA VAL A 133 -4.36 -9.75 -3.09
C VAL A 133 -4.28 -11.20 -2.60
N THR A 134 -5.38 -11.74 -2.07
CA THR A 134 -5.37 -13.01 -1.32
C THR A 134 -6.02 -14.17 -2.09
N ALA A 135 -6.71 -13.92 -3.20
CA ALA A 135 -7.43 -14.96 -3.93
C ALA A 135 -6.70 -15.42 -5.21
N PRO A 136 -6.29 -16.70 -5.36
CA PRO A 136 -6.42 -17.34 -6.65
C PRO A 136 -7.91 -17.35 -7.03
N ALA A 137 -8.18 -17.07 -8.31
CA ALA A 137 -9.52 -16.80 -8.85
C ALA A 137 -10.62 -17.72 -8.26
N PRO A 138 -11.78 -17.19 -7.86
CA PRO A 138 -12.92 -18.02 -7.53
C PRO A 138 -13.34 -18.78 -8.80
N THR A 139 -13.08 -20.08 -8.78
CA THR A 139 -13.63 -21.04 -9.74
C THR A 139 -15.14 -20.82 -9.80
N ALA A 140 -15.65 -20.53 -11.00
CA ALA A 140 -17.06 -20.31 -11.25
C ALA A 140 -17.91 -21.45 -10.65
N PRO A 141 -19.09 -21.14 -10.07
CA PRO A 141 -20.00 -22.20 -9.62
C PRO A 141 -20.43 -23.06 -10.82
N PRO A 142 -20.51 -24.39 -10.67
CA PRO A 142 -20.99 -25.26 -11.74
C PRO A 142 -22.44 -24.91 -12.08
N ALA A 143 -22.74 -24.87 -13.37
CA ALA A 143 -24.08 -24.64 -13.89
C ALA A 143 -25.09 -25.64 -13.28
N PRO A 144 -26.34 -25.22 -12.99
CA PRO A 144 -27.35 -26.13 -12.47
C PRO A 144 -27.65 -27.21 -13.51
N VAL A 145 -27.42 -28.47 -13.12
CA VAL A 145 -27.83 -29.64 -13.88
C VAL A 145 -29.36 -29.67 -13.92
N ALA A 146 -29.93 -29.52 -15.12
CA ALA A 146 -31.34 -29.80 -15.35
C ALA A 146 -31.58 -31.31 -15.15
N LEU A 147 -32.42 -31.68 -14.17
CA LEU A 147 -32.93 -33.04 -14.05
C LEU A 147 -34.05 -33.30 -15.08
N PRO A 148 -34.13 -34.52 -15.66
CA PRO A 148 -35.17 -34.92 -16.61
C PRO A 148 -36.55 -35.12 -15.97
#